data_AF-A0AA41R5D0-F1
#
_entry.id   AF-A0AA41R5D0-F1
#
_cell.length_a   1.000
_cell.length_b   1.000
_cell.length_c   1.000
_cell.angle_alpha   90.00
_cell.angle_beta   90.00
_cell.angle_gamma   90.00
#
_symmetry.space_group_name_H-M   'P 1'
#
loop_
_entity.id
_entity.type
_entity.pdbx_description
1 polymer ?
#
loop_
_entity_poly.entity_id
_entity_poly.type
_entity_poly.pdbx_seq_one_letter_code
_entity_poly.pdbx_strand_id
1 'polypeptide(L)'
;MSSLFQAPDCKQWFERWQARLKRQPDSREASHRLMTTSNPAVIARNHRVEEALEAAVERADFTVMEKLLGFLSQPYQDPPEQAGYHLPAPPSSRAYRTFCGT
;
A
#
# COMPACT_ATOMS: atom_id res chain seq x y z
N MET A 1 12.38 1.97 16.06
CA MET A 1 12.25 0.62 15.47
C MET A 1 10.94 0.00 15.94
N SER A 2 10.09 -0.49 15.04
CA SER A 2 8.81 -1.13 15.41
C SER A 2 9.05 -2.34 16.32
N SER A 3 8.21 -2.53 17.34
CA SER A 3 8.26 -3.68 18.26
C SER A 3 8.11 -5.03 17.55
N LEU A 4 7.47 -5.02 16.37
CA LEU A 4 7.33 -6.19 15.50
C LEU A 4 8.66 -6.84 15.15
N PHE A 5 9.68 -6.04 14.80
CA PHE A 5 11.01 -6.56 14.44
C PHE A 5 11.80 -7.08 15.65
N GLN A 6 11.33 -6.80 16.87
CA GLN A 6 11.94 -7.33 18.10
C GLN A 6 11.36 -8.68 18.51
N ALA A 7 10.17 -9.03 18.02
CA ALA A 7 9.51 -10.29 18.31
C ALA A 7 10.37 -11.49 17.85
N PRO A 8 10.55 -12.53 18.68
CA PRO A 8 11.40 -13.69 18.34
C PRO A 8 11.01 -14.34 17.01
N ASP A 9 9.71 -14.50 16.74
CA ASP A 9 9.21 -15.10 15.50
C ASP A 9 9.57 -14.28 14.26
N CYS A 10 9.50 -12.94 14.36
CA CYS A 10 9.87 -12.05 13.28
C CYS A 10 11.37 -12.11 13.00
N LYS A 11 12.21 -12.13 14.04
CA LYS A 11 13.67 -12.30 13.91
C LYS A 11 14.01 -13.61 13.22
N GLN A 12 13.44 -14.72 13.69
CA GLN A 12 13.71 -16.04 13.14
C GLN A 12 13.23 -16.15 11.68
N TRP A 13 12.06 -15.58 11.36
CA TRP A 13 11.58 -15.50 9.99
C TRP A 13 12.52 -14.66 9.11
N PHE A 14 12.99 -13.51 9.61
CA PHE A 14 13.86 -12.60 8.88
C PHE A 14 15.22 -13.25 8.56
N GLU A 15 15.81 -13.98 9.50
CA GLU A 15 17.04 -14.75 9.28
C GLU A 15 16.86 -15.81 8.18
N ARG A 16 15.75 -16.56 8.21
CA ARG A 16 15.42 -17.55 7.16
C ARG A 16 15.24 -16.88 5.79
N TRP A 17 14.59 -15.73 5.75
CA TRP A 17 14.39 -14.96 4.53
C TRP A 17 15.72 -14.46 3.96
N GLN A 18 16.60 -13.90 4.80
CA GLN A 18 17.94 -13.48 4.38
C GLN A 18 18.80 -14.65 3.87
N ALA A 19 18.76 -15.81 4.54
CA ALA A 19 19.44 -17.00 4.08
C ALA A 19 18.90 -17.49 2.72
N ARG A 20 17.59 -17.36 2.47
CA ARG A 20 16.98 -17.68 1.18
C ARG A 20 17.39 -16.71 0.08
N LEU A 21 17.53 -15.42 0.37
CA LEU A 21 18.02 -14.43 -0.60
C LEU A 21 19.46 -14.73 -1.02
N LYS A 22 20.34 -15.13 -0.10
CA LYS A 22 21.75 -15.49 -0.43
C LYS A 22 21.89 -16.67 -1.39
N ARG A 23 20.87 -17.53 -1.48
CA ARG A 23 20.85 -18.70 -2.38
C ARG A 23 20.30 -18.38 -3.78
N GLN A 24 19.77 -17.17 -3.99
CA GLN A 24 19.22 -16.80 -5.28
C GLN A 24 20.35 -16.40 -6.24
N PRO A 25 20.20 -16.67 -7.55
CA PRO A 25 21.20 -16.28 -8.55
C PRO A 25 21.18 -14.76 -8.82
N ASP A 26 20.02 -14.11 -8.66
CA ASP A 26 19.83 -12.70 -8.96
C ASP A 26 20.49 -11.77 -7.94
N SER A 27 21.02 -10.66 -8.43
CA SER A 27 21.57 -9.60 -7.58
C SER A 27 20.47 -8.94 -6.74
N ARG A 28 20.87 -8.29 -5.65
CA ARG A 28 19.95 -7.54 -4.78
C ARG A 28 19.24 -6.43 -5.57
N GLU A 29 19.94 -5.78 -6.49
CA GLU A 29 19.42 -4.71 -7.34
C GLU A 29 18.37 -5.26 -8.31
N ALA A 30 18.59 -6.45 -8.88
CA ALA A 30 17.60 -7.11 -9.74
C ALA A 30 16.32 -7.45 -8.95
N SER A 31 16.47 -8.03 -7.75
CA SER A 31 15.32 -8.31 -6.86
C SER A 31 14.59 -7.03 -6.47
N HIS A 32 15.32 -5.96 -6.11
CA HIS A 32 14.71 -4.69 -5.75
C HIS A 32 13.91 -4.10 -6.91
N ARG A 33 14.46 -4.11 -8.13
CA ARG A 33 13.78 -3.63 -9.33
C ARG A 33 12.49 -4.41 -9.58
N LEU A 34 12.54 -5.74 -9.49
CA LEU A 34 11.38 -6.61 -9.63
C LEU A 34 10.31 -6.29 -8.57
N MET A 35 10.72 -6.08 -7.32
CA MET A 35 9.79 -5.71 -6.24
C MET A 35 9.13 -4.36 -6.53
N THR A 36 9.88 -3.34 -6.93
CA THR A 36 9.33 -2.00 -7.23
C THR A 36 8.38 -2.00 -8.42
N THR A 37 8.57 -2.89 -9.40
CA THR A 37 7.66 -2.99 -10.56
C THR A 37 6.48 -3.93 -10.35
N SER A 38 6.49 -4.73 -9.28
CA SER A 38 5.46 -5.74 -9.02
C SER A 38 4.59 -5.44 -7.81
N ASN A 39 5.12 -4.70 -6.84
CA ASN A 39 4.42 -4.35 -5.60
C ASN A 39 3.93 -2.90 -5.70
N PRO A 40 2.61 -2.66 -5.77
CA PRO A 40 2.09 -1.30 -5.88
C PRO A 40 2.36 -0.50 -4.60
N ALA A 41 2.89 0.71 -4.75
CA ALA A 41 3.01 1.72 -3.70
C ALA A 41 1.64 2.32 -3.33
N VAL A 42 0.71 2.38 -4.28
CA VAL A 42 -0.66 2.88 -4.07
C VAL A 42 -1.68 1.80 -4.45
N ILE A 43 -2.63 1.57 -3.56
CA ILE A 43 -3.81 0.71 -3.80
C ILE A 43 -5.08 1.51 -3.52
N ALA A 44 -6.20 1.09 -4.10
CA ALA A 44 -7.51 1.70 -3.86
C ALA A 44 -8.01 1.35 -2.44
N ARG A 45 -7.39 1.95 -1.41
CA ARG A 45 -7.77 1.74 -0.02
C ARG A 45 -9.20 2.25 0.19
N ASN A 46 -10.01 1.47 0.88
CA ASN A 46 -11.43 1.75 0.98
C ASN A 46 -11.77 3.16 1.49
N HIS A 47 -11.10 3.66 2.54
CA HIS A 47 -11.34 5.01 3.05
C HIS A 47 -11.08 6.12 2.00
N ARG A 48 -10.17 5.90 1.04
CA ARG A 48 -9.93 6.84 -0.08
C ARG A 48 -11.00 6.75 -1.15
N VAL A 49 -11.50 5.54 -1.39
CA VAL A 49 -12.63 5.32 -2.30
C VAL A 49 -13.89 5.96 -1.73
N GLU A 50 -14.16 5.78 -0.44
CA GLU A 50 -15.29 6.43 0.26
C GLU A 50 -15.17 7.95 0.24
N GLU A 51 -13.99 8.51 0.53
CA GLU A 51 -13.73 9.95 0.45
C GLU A 51 -14.08 10.52 -0.94
N ALA A 52 -13.69 9.80 -2.00
CA ALA A 52 -14.01 10.17 -3.37
C ALA A 52 -15.52 10.07 -3.69
N LEU A 53 -16.18 9.01 -3.23
CA LEU A 53 -17.61 8.79 -3.44
C LEU A 53 -18.45 9.83 -2.69
N GLU A 54 -18.13 10.09 -1.42
CA GLU A 54 -18.80 11.11 -0.60
C GLU A 54 -18.65 12.51 -1.23
N ALA A 55 -17.47 12.86 -1.73
CA ALA A 55 -17.26 14.13 -2.43
C ALA A 55 -18.14 14.28 -3.68
N ALA A 56 -18.21 13.21 -4.49
CA ALA A 56 -19.01 13.20 -5.70
C ALA A 56 -20.52 13.24 -5.40
N VAL A 57 -21.00 12.48 -4.41
CA VAL A 57 -22.43 12.40 -4.07
C VAL A 57 -22.91 13.65 -3.34
N GLU A 58 -22.20 14.08 -2.30
CA GLU A 58 -22.66 15.15 -1.41
C GLU A 58 -22.38 16.55 -1.96
N ARG A 59 -21.36 16.69 -2.82
CA ARG A 59 -20.87 18.00 -3.29
C ARG A 59 -20.74 18.11 -4.81
N ALA A 60 -21.07 17.06 -5.57
CA ALA A 60 -20.78 16.98 -7.01
C ALA A 60 -19.31 17.26 -7.36
N ASP A 61 -18.40 17.02 -6.41
CA ASP A 61 -16.97 17.27 -6.55
C ASP A 61 -16.23 16.00 -6.96
N PHE A 62 -15.94 15.90 -8.25
CA PHE A 62 -15.22 14.76 -8.83
C PHE A 62 -13.69 14.88 -8.71
N THR A 63 -13.16 16.01 -8.22
CA THR A 63 -11.72 16.26 -8.19
C THR A 63 -10.98 15.29 -7.28
N VAL A 64 -11.63 14.79 -6.22
CA VAL A 64 -11.07 13.78 -5.31
C VAL A 64 -10.92 12.43 -6.02
N MET A 65 -11.94 12.02 -6.79
CA MET A 65 -11.90 10.80 -7.60
C MET A 65 -10.81 10.89 -8.68
N GLU A 66 -10.73 12.01 -9.39
CA GLU A 66 -9.71 12.24 -10.42
C GLU A 66 -8.29 12.16 -9.85
N LYS A 67 -8.06 12.75 -8.67
CA LYS A 67 -6.77 12.65 -7.96
C LYS A 67 -6.44 11.20 -7.59
N LEU A 68 -7.40 10.47 -7.02
CA LEU A 68 -7.22 9.06 -6.67
C LEU A 68 -6.88 8.22 -7.91
N LEU A 69 -7.63 8.39 -9.00
CA LEU A 69 -7.39 7.71 -10.27
C LEU A 69 -6.02 8.07 -10.87
N GLY A 70 -5.58 9.32 -10.72
CA GLY A 70 -4.23 9.75 -11.11
C GLY A 70 -3.14 8.87 -10.49
N PHE A 71 -3.18 8.64 -9.18
CA PHE A 71 -2.21 7.76 -8.50
C PHE A 71 -2.41 6.28 -8.85
N LEU A 72 -3.66 5.82 -8.97
CA LEU A 72 -3.96 4.43 -9.33
C LEU A 72 -3.57 4.08 -10.76
N SER A 73 -3.44 5.07 -11.66
CA SER A 73 -2.94 4.86 -13.02
C SER A 73 -1.45 4.52 -13.07
N GLN A 74 -0.69 4.85 -12.01
CA GLN A 74 0.74 4.59 -11.88
C GLN A 74 1.04 3.95 -10.51
N PRO A 75 0.43 2.80 -10.18
CA PRO A 75 0.34 2.31 -8.80
C PRO A 75 1.69 1.84 -8.26
N TYR A 76 2.66 1.56 -9.12
CA TYR A 76 4.02 1.11 -8.79
C TYR A 76 5.01 2.27 -8.59
N GLN A 77 4.63 3.50 -8.89
CA GLN A 77 5.48 4.66 -8.64
C GLN A 77 5.27 5.14 -7.20
N ASP A 78 6.38 5.46 -6.52
CA ASP A 78 6.31 6.05 -5.19
C ASP A 78 5.64 7.44 -5.28
N PRO A 79 4.48 7.63 -4.64
CA PRO A 79 3.84 8.93 -4.65
C PRO A 79 4.63 9.92 -3.77
N PRO A 80 4.53 11.24 -4.03
CA PRO A 80 5.07 12.24 -3.12
C PRO A 80 4.58 12.02 -1.69
N GLU A 81 5.45 12.20 -0.70
CA GLU A 81 5.12 11.94 0.71
C GLU A 81 3.88 12.73 1.16
N GLN A 82 3.78 13.98 0.70
CA GLN A 82 2.68 14.90 1.01
C GLN A 82 1.33 14.45 0.41
N ALA A 83 1.33 13.54 -0.56
CA ALA A 83 0.11 13.06 -1.19
C ALA A 83 -0.67 12.09 -0.28
N GLY A 84 0.01 11.36 0.61
CA GLY A 84 -0.65 10.52 1.63
C GLY A 84 -1.48 9.32 1.13
N TYR A 85 -1.45 8.99 -0.17
CA TYR A 85 -2.23 7.88 -0.75
C TYR A 85 -1.63 6.49 -0.46
N HIS A 86 -0.36 6.42 -0.07
CA HIS A 86 0.30 5.17 0.34
C HIS A 86 0.03 4.82 1.83
N LEU A 87 -0.39 5.82 2.62
CA LEU A 87 -0.58 5.69 4.06
C LEU A 87 -1.74 4.75 4.41
N PRO A 88 -1.66 4.04 5.55
CA PRO A 88 -2.79 3.26 6.05
C PRO A 88 -3.97 4.17 6.41
N ALA A 89 -5.16 3.57 6.52
CA ALA A 89 -6.30 4.28 7.08
C ALA A 89 -5.98 4.75 8.52
N PRO A 90 -6.51 5.92 8.94
CA PRO A 90 -6.42 6.31 10.34
C PRO A 90 -7.12 5.26 11.22
N PRO A 91 -6.70 5.10 12.49
CA PRO A 91 -7.38 4.22 13.42
C PRO A 91 -8.87 4.58 13.52
N SER A 92 -9.74 3.59 13.37
CA SER A 92 -11.19 3.75 13.50
C SER A 92 -11.72 2.78 14.54
N SER A 93 -12.70 3.23 15.33
CA SER A 93 -13.43 2.38 16.29
C SER A 93 -14.45 1.47 15.62
N ARG A 94 -14.76 1.70 14.33
CA ARG A 94 -15.72 0.91 13.56
C ARG A 94 -14.97 -0.15 12.77
N ALA A 95 -15.41 -1.41 12.89
CA ALA A 95 -14.95 -2.47 12.01
C ALA A 95 -15.37 -2.12 10.57
N TYR A 96 -14.39 -1.95 9.68
CA TYR A 96 -14.65 -1.66 8.28
C TYR A 96 -15.30 -2.89 7.62
N ARG A 97 -16.49 -2.72 7.03
CA ARG A 97 -17.21 -3.80 6.33
C ARG A 97 -17.04 -3.63 4.83
N THR A 98 -16.35 -4.57 4.20
CA THR A 98 -16.19 -4.61 2.75
C THR A 98 -17.36 -5.36 2.10
N PHE A 99 -17.88 -4.80 1.01
CA PHE A 99 -18.76 -5.52 0.08
C PHE A 99 -17.96 -5.83 -1.18
N CYS A 100 -17.04 -6.79 -1.09
CA CYS A 100 -16.32 -7.30 -2.25
C CYS A 100 -17.13 -8.44 -2.86
N GLY A 101 -17.89 -8.14 -3.92
CA GLY A 101 -18.60 -9.12 -4.74
C GLY A 101 -20.10 -8.83 -4.86
N THR A 102 -20.53 -8.49 -6.08
CA THR A 102 -21.76 -9.05 -6.66
C THR A 102 -21.40 -10.35 -7.35
#